data_AF-B8ABV1-F1
#
_entry.id   AF-B8ABV1-F1
#
_cell.length_a   1.000
_cell.length_b   1.000
_cell.length_c   1.000
_cell.angle_alpha   90.00
_cell.angle_beta   90.00
_cell.angle_gamma   90.00
#
_symmetry.space_group_name_H-M   'P 1'
#
loop_
_entity.id
_entity.type
_entity.pdbx_description
1 polymer ?
#
loop_
_entity_poly.entity_id
_entity_poly.type
_entity_poly.pdbx_seq_one_letter_code
_entity_poly.pdbx_strand_id
1 'polypeptide(L)'
;MEAAQTQACGGGEGQQEAMRLLFVEMGVGYDQHGQDVTAAAVRACRDAITSNSIPAFRSGSIPGVNTEQMKLQIKLGVPRPTQHLLDVERVKAVFPYGKIISFEVVDGGMICSSGVCLEAMGDKNDDCYIVNAAVYVGY
;
A
#
# COMPACT_ATOMS: atom_id res chain seq x y z
N MET A 1 -18.08 -27.29 -28.68
CA MET A 1 -17.51 -27.26 -27.32
C MET A 1 -17.15 -25.82 -27.04
N GLU A 2 -17.86 -25.23 -26.09
CA GLU A 2 -17.90 -23.80 -25.74
C GLU A 2 -16.55 -23.29 -25.22
N ALA A 3 -16.15 -22.11 -25.70
CA ALA A 3 -15.03 -21.35 -25.16
C ALA A 3 -15.49 -20.65 -23.88
N ALA A 4 -14.80 -20.92 -22.77
CA ALA A 4 -15.05 -20.26 -21.49
C ALA A 4 -14.73 -18.76 -21.59
N GLN A 5 -15.75 -17.93 -21.39
CA GLN A 5 -15.61 -16.48 -21.27
C GLN A 5 -15.13 -16.15 -19.85
N THR A 6 -13.96 -15.53 -19.74
CA THR A 6 -13.46 -15.00 -18.47
C THR A 6 -14.25 -13.74 -18.13
N GLN A 7 -15.16 -13.85 -17.15
CA GLN A 7 -15.98 -12.74 -16.67
C GLN A 7 -15.11 -11.82 -15.82
N ALA A 8 -14.85 -10.60 -16.30
CA ALA A 8 -14.22 -9.56 -15.49
C ALA A 8 -15.25 -9.02 -14.49
N CYS A 9 -14.94 -9.08 -13.19
CA CYS A 9 -15.74 -8.45 -12.16
C CYS A 9 -15.59 -6.92 -12.27
N GLY A 10 -16.59 -6.26 -12.85
CA GLY A 10 -16.65 -4.80 -12.96
C GLY A 10 -17.24 -4.13 -11.73
N GLY A 11 -16.67 -2.99 -11.35
CA GLY A 11 -17.28 -2.04 -10.41
C GLY A 11 -16.56 -0.68 -10.47
N GLY A 12 -17.33 0.40 -10.69
CA GLY A 12 -16.96 1.78 -10.40
C GLY A 12 -16.58 2.65 -11.61
N GLU A 13 -17.41 3.65 -11.89
CA GLU A 13 -17.23 4.65 -12.95
C GLU A 13 -16.12 5.65 -12.64
N GLY A 14 -15.31 5.90 -13.68
CA GLY A 14 -14.14 6.77 -13.70
C GLY A 14 -13.11 6.06 -14.57
N GLN A 15 -12.84 6.55 -15.78
CA GLN A 15 -11.81 5.97 -16.65
C GLN A 15 -10.44 6.14 -15.99
N GLN A 16 -10.13 5.20 -15.08
CA GLN A 16 -8.82 4.96 -14.55
C GLN A 16 -7.98 4.49 -15.74
N GLU A 17 -6.83 5.12 -15.99
CA GLU A 17 -5.90 4.58 -16.98
C GLU A 17 -5.69 3.10 -16.66
N ALA A 18 -6.15 2.23 -17.57
CA ALA A 18 -6.14 0.80 -17.36
C ALA A 18 -4.67 0.35 -17.32
N MET A 19 -4.16 0.20 -16.11
CA MET A 19 -2.86 -0.41 -15.84
C MET A 19 -2.94 -1.89 -16.18
N ARG A 20 -1.98 -2.38 -16.95
CA ARG A 20 -1.74 -3.82 -17.07
C ARG A 20 -0.97 -4.30 -15.84
N LEU A 21 -1.67 -4.96 -14.92
CA LEU A 21 -1.08 -5.52 -13.71
C LEU A 21 -0.02 -6.58 -14.05
N LEU A 22 1.15 -6.49 -13.42
CA LEU A 22 2.21 -7.49 -13.52
C LEU A 22 2.31 -8.34 -12.25
N PHE A 23 2.35 -7.69 -11.09
CA PHE A 23 2.44 -8.35 -9.79
C PHE A 23 1.91 -7.44 -8.68
N VAL A 24 1.73 -8.04 -7.51
CA VAL A 24 1.28 -7.36 -6.30
C VAL A 24 2.30 -7.61 -5.20
N GLU A 25 2.78 -6.53 -4.59
CA GLU A 25 3.67 -6.57 -3.44
C GLU A 25 2.86 -6.24 -2.20
N MET A 26 3.05 -6.99 -1.13
CA MET A 26 2.27 -6.82 0.10
C MET A 26 3.19 -6.62 1.28
N GLY A 27 2.75 -5.79 2.22
CA GLY A 27 3.52 -5.50 3.42
C GLY A 27 2.65 -5.20 4.63
N VAL A 28 3.27 -5.26 5.79
CA VAL A 28 2.65 -4.94 7.08
C VAL A 28 3.53 -3.98 7.86
N GLY A 29 2.90 -3.06 8.57
CA GLY A 29 3.57 -2.08 9.39
C GLY A 29 2.88 -1.89 10.72
N TYR A 30 3.68 -1.64 11.75
CA TYR A 30 3.25 -1.56 13.13
C TYR A 30 3.62 -0.21 13.70
N ASP A 31 2.76 0.38 14.52
CA ASP A 31 3.09 1.43 15.47
C ASP A 31 2.75 0.96 16.88
N GLN A 32 3.77 0.58 17.65
CA GLN A 32 3.58 -0.04 18.97
C GLN A 32 3.13 0.93 20.06
N HIS A 33 3.23 2.23 19.79
CA HIS A 33 2.84 3.29 20.71
C HIS A 33 1.40 3.78 20.48
N GLY A 34 0.79 3.43 19.33
CA GLY A 34 -0.59 3.81 19.03
C GLY A 34 -0.80 5.32 18.85
N GLN A 35 0.26 6.06 18.48
CA GLN A 35 0.21 7.52 18.37
C GLN A 35 0.40 8.01 16.92
N ASP A 36 0.96 7.19 16.03
CA ASP A 36 1.25 7.56 14.64
C ASP A 36 0.87 6.42 13.68
N VAL A 37 -0.39 6.42 13.24
CA VAL A 37 -0.86 5.49 12.18
C VAL A 37 -0.12 5.71 10.85
N THR A 38 0.39 6.92 10.61
CA THR A 38 1.19 7.22 9.41
C THR A 38 2.53 6.50 9.47
N ALA A 39 3.17 6.40 10.64
CA ALA A 39 4.38 5.61 10.80
C ALA A 39 4.12 4.13 10.52
N ALA A 40 3.00 3.56 10.99
CA ALA A 40 2.60 2.19 10.66
C ALA A 40 2.40 2.03 9.14
N ALA A 41 1.69 2.95 8.48
CA ALA A 41 1.45 2.90 7.04
C ALA A 41 2.75 3.02 6.21
N VAL A 42 3.66 3.94 6.59
CA VAL A 42 4.98 4.07 5.97
C VAL A 42 5.79 2.78 6.10
N ARG A 43 5.77 2.16 7.29
CA ARG A 43 6.42 0.86 7.53
C ARG A 43 5.82 -0.23 6.64
N ALA A 44 4.49 -0.29 6.51
CA ALA A 44 3.81 -1.27 5.66
C ALA A 44 4.19 -1.11 4.17
N CYS A 45 4.23 0.12 3.66
CA CYS A 45 4.67 0.37 2.28
C CYS A 45 6.15 0.06 2.06
N ARG A 46 7.02 0.35 3.04
CA ARG A 46 8.44 -0.02 2.96
C ARG A 46 8.61 -1.53 2.97
N ASP A 47 7.93 -2.22 3.87
CA ASP A 47 7.94 -3.69 3.97
C ASP A 47 7.55 -4.33 2.64
N ALA A 48 6.52 -3.80 1.97
CA ALA A 48 6.08 -4.29 0.66
C ALA A 48 7.16 -4.22 -0.43
N ILE A 49 7.94 -3.13 -0.50
CA ILE A 49 8.83 -2.86 -1.66
C ILE A 49 10.32 -3.15 -1.41
N THR A 50 10.77 -3.28 -0.15
CA THR A 50 12.21 -3.28 0.17
C THR A 50 12.90 -4.61 -0.16
N SER A 51 12.17 -5.72 -0.14
CA SER A 51 12.71 -7.06 -0.36
C SER A 51 12.68 -7.51 -1.83
N ASN A 52 12.12 -6.70 -2.73
CA ASN A 52 11.94 -7.02 -4.14
C ASN A 52 12.91 -6.24 -5.04
N SER A 53 13.29 -6.84 -6.17
CA SER A 53 14.07 -6.20 -7.22
C SER A 53 13.41 -6.46 -8.56
N ILE A 54 13.17 -5.41 -9.35
CA ILE A 54 12.39 -5.48 -10.58
C ILE A 54 13.24 -5.01 -11.78
N PRO A 55 14.27 -5.78 -12.18
CA PRO A 55 15.17 -5.38 -13.27
C PRO A 55 14.45 -5.26 -14.63
N ALA A 56 13.32 -5.94 -14.80
CA ALA A 56 12.56 -6.00 -16.06
C ALA A 56 12.18 -4.61 -16.64
N PHE A 57 11.89 -3.62 -15.77
CA PHE A 57 11.58 -2.25 -16.18
C PHE A 57 12.82 -1.43 -16.60
N ARG A 58 14.03 -1.91 -16.31
CA ARG A 58 15.29 -1.30 -16.76
C ARG A 58 15.93 -2.05 -17.92
N SER A 59 15.82 -3.37 -17.94
CA SER A 59 16.41 -4.23 -18.98
C SER A 59 15.62 -4.23 -20.29
N GLY A 60 14.43 -3.61 -20.32
CA GLY A 60 13.56 -3.62 -21.51
C GLY A 60 13.01 -5.01 -21.82
N SER A 61 12.98 -5.91 -20.83
CA SER A 61 12.45 -7.28 -20.99
C SER A 61 10.96 -7.30 -21.30
N ILE A 62 10.26 -6.19 -21.04
CA ILE A 62 8.88 -5.97 -21.43
C ILE A 62 8.89 -5.01 -22.63
N PRO A 63 8.49 -5.47 -23.85
CA PRO A 63 8.54 -4.64 -25.04
C PRO A 63 7.76 -3.33 -24.88
N GLY A 64 8.42 -2.21 -25.14
CA GLY A 64 7.82 -0.88 -25.07
C GLY A 64 7.70 -0.30 -23.66
N VAL A 65 8.12 -1.03 -22.62
CA VAL A 65 7.99 -0.61 -21.22
C VAL A 65 9.35 -0.32 -20.62
N ASN A 66 9.49 0.90 -20.12
CA ASN A 66 10.66 1.37 -19.38
C ASN A 66 10.27 1.78 -17.96
N THR A 67 11.23 2.30 -17.19
CA THR A 67 10.98 2.69 -15.80
C THR A 67 9.99 3.86 -15.66
N GLU A 68 9.89 4.73 -16.67
CA GLU A 68 8.98 5.88 -16.67
C GLU A 68 7.51 5.48 -16.84
N GLN A 69 7.26 4.32 -17.45
CA GLN A 69 5.93 3.76 -17.63
C GLN A 69 5.46 2.93 -16.43
N MET A 70 6.33 2.70 -15.43
CA MET A 70 5.92 1.98 -14.23
C MET A 70 4.81 2.78 -13.53
N LYS A 71 3.66 2.15 -13.36
CA LYS A 71 2.51 2.68 -12.62
C LYS A 71 2.37 1.91 -11.32
N LEU A 72 1.85 2.59 -10.30
CA LEU A 72 1.53 2.02 -9.00
C LEU A 72 0.07 2.30 -8.65
N GLN A 73 -0.64 1.28 -8.16
CA GLN A 73 -1.87 1.47 -7.39
C GLN A 73 -1.62 0.98 -5.98
N ILE A 74 -1.96 1.79 -4.98
CA ILE A 74 -1.74 1.46 -3.58
C ILE A 74 -3.08 1.31 -2.91
N LYS A 75 -3.25 0.22 -2.16
CA LYS A 75 -4.40 -0.01 -1.28
C LYS A 75 -3.89 -0.24 0.14
N LEU A 76 -4.37 0.58 1.07
CA LEU A 76 -4.03 0.46 2.49
C LEU A 76 -5.23 0.01 3.30
N GLY A 77 -5.05 -1.06 4.07
CA GLY A 77 -5.97 -1.46 5.13
C GLY A 77 -5.57 -0.77 6.42
N VAL A 78 -6.35 0.25 6.83
CA VAL A 78 -6.07 1.09 8.00
C VAL A 78 -7.24 1.01 8.97
N PRO A 79 -7.01 0.91 10.29
CA PRO A 79 -8.09 0.90 11.26
C PRO A 79 -9.00 2.13 11.10
N ARG A 80 -10.30 1.90 10.92
CA ARG A 80 -11.27 2.95 10.63
C ARG A 80 -11.20 4.15 11.59
N PRO A 81 -11.05 3.96 12.92
CA PRO A 81 -10.95 5.09 13.85
C PRO A 81 -9.74 6.01 13.61
N THR A 82 -8.66 5.51 13.01
CA THR A 82 -7.40 6.25 12.83
C THR A 82 -7.20 6.78 11.42
N GLN A 83 -8.01 6.38 10.44
CA GLN A 83 -7.88 6.80 9.03
C GLN A 83 -7.80 8.31 8.83
N HIS A 84 -8.55 9.09 9.62
CA HIS A 84 -8.56 10.55 9.54
C HIS A 84 -7.24 11.22 10.01
N LEU A 85 -6.36 10.47 10.69
CA LEU A 85 -5.05 10.91 11.16
C LEU A 85 -3.91 10.54 10.19
N LEU A 86 -4.23 9.83 9.10
CA LEU A 86 -3.24 9.35 8.14
C LEU A 86 -2.75 10.50 7.24
N ASP A 87 -1.45 10.77 7.26
CA ASP A 87 -0.80 11.64 6.28
C ASP A 87 -0.44 10.84 5.02
N VAL A 88 -1.34 10.92 4.04
CA VAL A 88 -1.26 10.22 2.76
C VAL A 88 -0.02 10.63 1.96
N GLU A 89 0.38 11.89 2.01
CA GLU A 89 1.52 12.38 1.21
C GLU A 89 2.85 11.85 1.76
N ARG A 90 2.97 11.75 3.09
CA ARG A 90 4.12 11.09 3.74
C ARG A 90 4.21 9.61 3.37
N VAL A 91 3.08 8.91 3.19
CA VAL A 91 3.09 7.51 2.74
C VAL A 91 3.45 7.40 1.26
N LYS A 92 2.91 8.25 0.39
CA LYS A 92 3.26 8.27 -1.05
C LYS A 92 4.75 8.54 -1.27
N ALA A 93 5.39 9.34 -0.42
CA ALA A 93 6.82 9.63 -0.48
C ALA A 93 7.73 8.40 -0.22
N VAL A 94 7.17 7.25 0.20
CA VAL A 94 7.91 6.00 0.38
C VAL A 94 8.38 5.42 -0.96
N PHE A 95 7.62 5.62 -2.04
CA PHE A 95 7.88 5.00 -3.33
C PHE A 95 8.93 5.80 -4.12
N PRO A 96 10.13 5.25 -4.38
CA PRO A 96 11.20 5.99 -5.04
C PRO A 96 11.13 5.93 -6.57
N TYR A 97 10.12 5.25 -7.12
CA TYR A 97 9.92 5.00 -8.53
C TYR A 97 8.44 4.80 -8.83
N GLY A 98 8.11 4.81 -10.12
CA GLY A 98 6.75 4.61 -10.60
C GLY A 98 5.82 5.79 -10.36
N LYS A 99 4.83 5.95 -11.23
CA LYS A 99 3.77 6.93 -11.08
C LYS A 99 2.62 6.33 -10.27
N ILE A 100 2.34 6.89 -9.10
CA ILE A 100 1.15 6.53 -8.33
C ILE A 100 -0.08 7.06 -9.08
N ILE A 101 -0.88 6.16 -9.65
CA ILE A 101 -2.11 6.49 -10.39
C ILE A 101 -3.37 6.31 -9.54
N SER A 102 -3.27 5.55 -8.44
CA SER A 102 -4.36 5.34 -7.48
C SER A 102 -3.79 5.15 -6.08
N PHE A 103 -4.47 5.71 -5.10
CA PHE A 103 -4.18 5.53 -3.69
C PHE A 103 -5.50 5.40 -2.95
N GLU A 104 -5.80 4.22 -2.46
CA GLU A 104 -7.05 3.87 -1.78
C GLU A 104 -6.76 3.53 -0.32
N VAL A 105 -7.55 4.08 0.59
CA VAL A 105 -7.54 3.71 2.01
C VAL A 105 -8.88 3.05 2.30
N VAL A 106 -8.84 1.85 2.87
CA VAL A 106 -10.01 1.06 3.24
C VAL A 106 -9.98 0.66 4.70
N ASP A 107 -11.15 0.34 5.23
CA ASP A 107 -11.29 -0.31 6.54
C ASP A 107 -10.50 -1.63 6.55
N GLY A 108 -9.58 -1.76 7.49
CA GLY A 108 -8.73 -2.93 7.65
C GLY A 108 -7.75 -2.78 8.79
N GLY A 109 -6.61 -3.47 8.73
CA GLY A 109 -5.59 -3.42 9.77
C GLY A 109 -6.09 -3.96 11.11
N MET A 110 -5.46 -3.52 12.19
CA MET A 110 -5.84 -3.88 13.56
C MET A 110 -5.47 -2.77 14.55
N ILE A 111 -6.32 -2.56 15.55
CA ILE A 111 -5.92 -1.90 16.80
C ILE A 111 -5.91 -3.01 17.85
N CYS A 112 -4.80 -3.16 18.56
CA CYS A 112 -4.68 -4.05 19.70
C CYS A 112 -3.96 -3.34 20.84
N SER A 113 -3.99 -3.92 22.04
CA SER A 113 -3.17 -3.42 23.15
C SER A 113 -1.73 -3.94 23.01
N SER A 114 -0.75 -3.06 23.19
CA SER A 114 0.66 -3.42 23.38
C SER A 114 0.94 -3.96 24.79
N GLY A 115 -0.02 -3.83 25.70
CA GLY A 115 0.06 -4.23 27.11
C GLY A 115 0.86 -3.28 28.00
N VAL A 116 1.44 -2.20 27.43
CA VAL A 116 2.26 -1.23 28.16
C VAL A 116 1.98 0.17 27.63
N CYS A 117 1.69 1.10 28.53
CA CYS A 117 1.67 2.54 28.26
C CYS A 117 2.90 3.18 28.90
N LEU A 118 3.82 3.69 28.08
CA LEU A 118 5.03 4.38 28.56
C LEU A 118 4.88 5.89 28.38
N GLU A 119 4.34 6.58 29.39
CA GLU A 119 4.18 8.04 29.37
C GLU A 119 5.50 8.79 29.08
N ALA A 120 6.63 8.24 29.54
CA ALA A 120 7.97 8.79 29.27
C ALA A 120 8.35 8.81 27.77
N MET A 121 7.71 7.96 26.97
CA MET A 121 7.87 7.90 25.51
C MET A 121 6.75 8.68 24.77
N GLY A 122 5.84 9.32 25.51
CA GLY A 122 4.73 10.09 24.95
C GLY A 122 3.46 9.29 24.67
N ASP A 123 3.36 8.06 25.17
CA ASP A 123 2.17 7.22 24.99
C ASP A 123 0.97 7.84 25.74
N LYS A 124 -0.18 7.87 25.08
CA LYS A 124 -1.45 8.36 25.67
C LYS A 124 -2.38 7.24 26.10
N ASN A 125 -2.13 6.04 25.55
CA ASN A 125 -2.84 4.80 25.80
C ASN A 125 -1.89 3.64 25.46
N ASP A 126 -2.37 2.41 25.63
CA ASP A 126 -1.64 1.18 25.30
C ASP A 126 -2.00 0.66 23.90
N ASP A 127 -2.53 1.50 23.01
CA ASP A 127 -2.89 1.06 21.66
C ASP A 127 -1.65 0.76 20.83
N CYS A 128 -1.80 -0.19 19.91
CA CYS A 128 -0.86 -0.53 18.86
C CYS A 128 -1.63 -0.56 17.54
N TYR A 129 -1.09 0.10 16.51
CA TYR A 129 -1.70 0.13 15.19
C TYR A 129 -0.99 -0.81 14.23
N ILE A 130 -1.76 -1.65 13.55
CA ILE A 130 -1.30 -2.50 12.46
C ILE A 130 -1.95 -2.02 11.18
N VAL A 131 -1.14 -1.73 10.16
CA VAL A 131 -1.58 -1.33 8.82
C VAL A 131 -1.07 -2.35 7.81
N ASN A 132 -1.94 -2.73 6.87
CA ASN A 132 -1.58 -3.59 5.74
C ASN A 132 -1.49 -2.76 4.45
N ALA A 133 -0.53 -3.09 3.59
CA ALA A 133 -0.38 -2.46 2.29
C ALA A 133 -0.42 -3.52 1.18
N ALA A 134 -1.12 -3.21 0.09
CA ALA A 134 -1.03 -3.89 -1.19
C ALA A 134 -0.61 -2.87 -2.25
N VAL A 135 0.51 -3.13 -2.92
CA VAL A 135 1.11 -2.29 -3.96
C VAL A 135 1.03 -3.06 -5.26
N TYR A 136 0.13 -2.63 -6.14
CA TYR A 136 -0.07 -3.20 -7.46
C TYR A 136 0.87 -2.50 -8.43
N VAL A 137 1.72 -3.28 -9.11
CA VAL A 137 2.74 -2.75 -10.03
C VAL A 137 2.42 -3.17 -11.46
N GLY A 138 2.44 -2.20 -12.37
CA GLY A 138 2.11 -2.42 -13.78
C GLY A 138 2.56 -1.26 -14.67
N TYR A 139 2.00 -1.16 -15.88
CA TYR A 139 2.23 -0.07 -16.85
C TYR A 139 0.96 0.24 -17.65
#